data_AF-A0A110AZS4-F1
#
_entry.id   AF-A0A110AZS4-F1
#
_cell.length_a   1.000
_cell.length_b   1.000
_cell.length_c   1.000
_cell.angle_alpha   90.00
_cell.angle_beta   90.00
_cell.angle_gamma   90.00
#
_symmetry.space_group_name_H-M   'P 1'
#
loop_
_entity.id
_entity.type
_entity.pdbx_description
1 polymer ?
#
loop_
_entity_poly.entity_id
_entity_poly.type
_entity_poly.pdbx_seq_one_letter_code
_entity_poly.pdbx_strand_id
1 'polypeptide(L)'
;MKNLNSIRNTFVRQSAQSDCGLACLAMVLIYSGRKNDAASLLMESRVPENGLSLLEMRRLAERFGLTARCVSMDVATLRRTSCPSILHIIDETGDPHFMVCYGGLKKGRSWQYFVADPARKMHFISEDDLTAAWKSNAALYFEDILFKGLPCRERAWMPLLTIRSFPKGLWFSIPFLNVCITLLGIALSWVLQRGIEDSLTGKKQSLVIAVLLLLLIITIFKSMIAYIKQRVLIKLNNAVNEQYLTSYIRKIVYKQDLPQAGVNNRTLKIHLTDIQKIQNAVSGFASVMLSEGVLILLVLSGVIYTEPVAGLINAGYLIAMLIVAAKNSPEIAYQTACLNEMSGRAENQLSDELKGLFGKMNPESRLMHHHRNHHQYLSSARQVATRISRYNLFYECTGALNVLIVFSVCIFKMEKMEMSYGILMILVISSYFIAVLIQKICNAIVVITEGADASRQFSLNCTQKQH
;
A
#
# COMPACT_ATOMS: atom_id res chain seq x y z
N MET A 1 1.05 -28.20 3.86
CA MET A 1 0.28 -26.96 3.58
C MET A 1 0.36 -26.65 2.09
N LYS A 2 -0.79 -26.51 1.43
CA LYS A 2 -0.85 -26.09 0.02
C LYS A 2 -0.47 -24.60 -0.10
N ASN A 3 0.33 -24.27 -1.11
CA ASN A 3 0.80 -22.95 -1.56
C ASN A 3 0.36 -21.72 -0.72
N LEU A 4 1.22 -21.27 0.21
CA LEU A 4 0.98 -20.11 1.11
C LEU A 4 0.60 -18.83 0.35
N ASN A 5 1.15 -18.61 -0.85
CA ASN A 5 0.81 -17.43 -1.67
C ASN A 5 -0.66 -17.45 -2.10
N SER A 6 -1.21 -18.64 -2.34
CA SER A 6 -2.61 -18.79 -2.72
C SER A 6 -3.56 -18.57 -1.55
N ILE A 7 -3.13 -18.91 -0.32
CA ILE A 7 -3.88 -18.61 0.91
C ILE A 7 -3.83 -17.11 1.20
N ARG A 8 -2.69 -16.45 1.02
CA ARG A 8 -2.59 -14.98 1.14
C ARG A 8 -3.57 -14.23 0.23
N ASN A 9 -3.91 -14.81 -0.91
CA ASN A 9 -4.90 -14.26 -1.82
C ASN A 9 -6.35 -14.42 -1.34
N THR A 10 -6.63 -15.15 -0.27
CA THR A 10 -7.98 -15.22 0.30
C THR A 10 -8.25 -14.12 1.32
N PHE A 11 -7.23 -13.33 1.69
CA PHE A 11 -7.33 -12.34 2.76
C PHE A 11 -8.40 -11.30 2.46
N VAL A 12 -9.27 -11.06 3.43
CA VAL A 12 -10.27 -10.01 3.42
C VAL A 12 -10.15 -9.23 4.72
N ARG A 13 -10.01 -7.92 4.59
CA ARG A 13 -9.94 -7.01 5.74
C ARG A 13 -11.35 -6.69 6.23
N GLN A 14 -11.51 -6.55 7.54
CA GLN A 14 -12.76 -6.03 8.10
C GLN A 14 -12.93 -4.55 7.77
N SER A 15 -14.17 -4.11 7.48
CA SER A 15 -14.49 -2.70 7.33
C SER A 15 -14.77 -2.06 8.69
N ALA A 16 -15.55 -2.72 9.56
CA ALA A 16 -15.74 -2.35 10.95
C ALA A 16 -15.32 -3.47 11.92
N GLN A 17 -15.16 -3.14 13.21
CA GLN A 17 -14.82 -4.12 14.26
C GLN A 17 -15.87 -5.24 14.39
N SER A 18 -17.15 -4.91 14.19
CA SER A 18 -18.26 -5.88 14.17
C SER A 18 -18.13 -6.91 13.05
N ASP A 19 -17.39 -6.58 11.99
CA ASP A 19 -17.33 -7.36 10.75
C ASP A 19 -16.23 -8.43 10.78
N CYS A 20 -15.45 -8.53 11.86
CA CYS A 20 -14.36 -9.49 12.00
C CYS A 20 -14.81 -10.93 11.69
N GLY A 21 -15.97 -11.34 12.21
CA GLY A 21 -16.55 -12.66 11.94
C GLY A 21 -16.96 -12.85 10.47
N LEU A 22 -17.56 -11.82 9.87
CA LEU A 22 -17.98 -11.83 8.46
C LEU A 22 -16.77 -11.93 7.51
N ALA A 23 -15.73 -11.15 7.79
CA ALA A 23 -14.47 -11.17 7.07
C ALA A 23 -13.79 -12.54 7.19
N CYS A 24 -13.77 -13.14 8.39
CA CYS A 24 -13.25 -14.49 8.58
C CYS A 24 -13.99 -15.53 7.73
N LEU A 25 -15.31 -15.48 7.71
CA LEU A 25 -16.12 -16.39 6.91
C LEU A 25 -15.95 -16.15 5.39
N ALA A 26 -15.82 -14.90 4.96
CA ALA A 26 -15.48 -14.56 3.57
C ALA A 26 -14.13 -15.16 3.16
N MET A 27 -13.11 -15.06 4.01
CA MET A 27 -11.79 -15.67 3.75
C MET A 27 -11.88 -17.19 3.56
N VAL A 28 -12.69 -17.88 4.37
CA VAL A 28 -12.91 -19.33 4.25
C VAL A 28 -13.69 -19.68 2.99
N LEU A 29 -14.69 -18.88 2.60
CA LEU A 29 -15.42 -19.07 1.34
C LEU A 29 -14.49 -18.95 0.13
N ILE A 30 -13.65 -17.91 0.08
CA ILE A 30 -12.66 -17.73 -0.99
C ILE A 30 -11.65 -18.89 -0.98
N TYR A 31 -11.22 -19.35 0.19
CA TYR A 31 -10.33 -20.52 0.32
C TYR A 31 -10.95 -21.80 -0.25
N SER A 32 -12.26 -21.98 -0.10
CA SER A 32 -13.00 -23.14 -0.62
C SER A 32 -13.21 -23.13 -2.14
N GLY A 33 -12.77 -22.07 -2.84
CA GLY A 33 -12.95 -21.89 -4.28
C GLY A 33 -14.36 -21.51 -4.71
N ARG A 34 -15.23 -21.15 -3.75
CA ARG A 34 -16.55 -20.57 -4.05
C ARG A 34 -16.31 -19.15 -4.57
N LYS A 35 -16.99 -18.79 -5.67
CA LYS A 35 -16.76 -17.55 -6.44
C LYS A 35 -16.79 -16.31 -5.55
N ASN A 36 -16.04 -15.28 -5.94
CA ASN A 36 -16.02 -13.96 -5.30
C ASN A 36 -17.44 -13.43 -5.01
N ASP A 37 -18.40 -13.68 -5.91
CA ASP A 37 -19.81 -13.28 -5.74
C ASP A 37 -20.42 -13.76 -4.42
N ALA A 38 -20.08 -14.96 -3.94
CA ALA A 38 -20.57 -15.47 -2.66
C ALA A 38 -19.95 -14.74 -1.47
N ALA A 39 -18.67 -14.37 -1.53
CA ALA A 39 -18.00 -13.57 -0.51
C ALA A 39 -18.48 -12.11 -0.53
N SER A 40 -18.77 -11.56 -1.71
CA SER A 40 -19.38 -10.24 -1.89
C SER A 40 -20.80 -10.18 -1.32
N LEU A 41 -21.63 -11.17 -1.62
CA LEU A 41 -22.97 -11.31 -1.04
C LEU A 41 -22.92 -11.55 0.48
N LEU A 42 -21.90 -12.26 0.96
CA LEU A 42 -21.66 -12.40 2.40
C LEU A 42 -21.40 -11.02 3.02
N MET A 43 -20.54 -10.20 2.41
CA MET A 43 -20.23 -8.86 2.89
C MET A 43 -21.42 -7.88 2.83
N GLU A 44 -22.43 -8.14 1.99
CA GLU A 44 -23.69 -7.39 2.00
C GLU A 44 -24.67 -7.88 3.10
N SER A 45 -24.35 -8.97 3.81
CA SER A 45 -25.20 -9.48 4.89
C SER A 45 -25.15 -8.57 6.12
N ARG A 46 -26.30 -8.33 6.74
CA ARG A 46 -26.41 -7.46 7.91
C ARG A 46 -25.66 -8.06 9.11
N VAL A 47 -24.74 -7.28 9.66
CA VAL A 47 -24.02 -7.58 10.90
C VAL A 47 -24.65 -6.77 12.03
N PRO A 48 -24.95 -7.38 13.20
CA PRO A 48 -25.36 -6.63 14.38
C PRO A 48 -24.26 -5.65 14.82
N GLU A 49 -24.59 -4.53 15.45
CA GLU A 49 -23.57 -3.60 15.96
C GLU A 49 -22.61 -4.26 16.96
N ASN A 50 -23.09 -5.29 17.67
CA ASN A 50 -22.31 -6.08 18.63
C ASN A 50 -21.50 -7.21 17.98
N GLY A 51 -21.46 -7.30 16.65
CA GLY A 51 -20.78 -8.36 15.89
C GLY A 51 -21.60 -9.65 15.74
N LEU A 52 -21.00 -10.65 15.10
CA LEU A 52 -21.61 -11.97 14.86
C LEU A 52 -21.19 -12.98 15.92
N SER A 53 -22.15 -13.76 16.42
CA SER A 53 -21.85 -14.96 17.22
C SER A 53 -21.39 -16.14 16.36
N LEU A 54 -20.72 -17.13 16.98
CA LEU A 54 -20.33 -18.39 16.30
C LEU A 54 -21.55 -19.13 15.71
N LEU A 55 -22.69 -19.07 16.39
CA LEU A 55 -23.93 -19.72 15.94
C LEU A 55 -24.50 -19.02 14.69
N GLU A 56 -24.49 -17.69 14.66
CA GLU A 56 -24.91 -16.93 13.48
C GLU A 56 -23.95 -17.13 12.31
N MET A 57 -22.64 -17.14 12.56
CA MET A 57 -21.64 -17.47 11.54
C MET A 57 -21.84 -18.86 10.97
N ARG A 58 -22.16 -19.86 11.80
CA ARG A 58 -22.49 -21.21 11.33
C ARG A 58 -23.69 -21.19 10.39
N ARG A 59 -24.80 -20.55 10.79
CA ARG A 59 -26.01 -20.43 9.96
C ARG A 59 -25.72 -19.72 8.65
N LEU A 60 -24.89 -18.67 8.68
CA LEU A 60 -24.45 -17.96 7.49
C LEU A 60 -23.62 -18.88 6.59
N ALA A 61 -22.64 -19.60 7.15
CA ALA A 61 -21.82 -20.55 6.42
C ALA A 61 -22.67 -21.61 5.69
N GLU A 62 -23.67 -22.18 6.37
CA GLU A 62 -24.60 -23.17 5.81
C GLU A 62 -25.43 -22.57 4.65
N ARG A 63 -25.89 -21.31 4.76
CA ARG A 63 -26.59 -20.61 3.66
C ARG A 63 -25.73 -20.44 2.42
N PHE A 64 -24.43 -20.24 2.58
CA PHE A 64 -23.47 -20.17 1.47
C PHE A 64 -22.90 -21.55 1.11
N GLY A 65 -23.51 -22.62 1.64
CA GLY A 65 -23.30 -24.03 1.35
C GLY A 65 -22.04 -24.64 1.97
N LEU A 66 -21.44 -23.99 2.97
CA LEU A 66 -20.36 -24.57 3.77
C LEU A 66 -20.95 -25.35 4.97
N THR A 67 -20.50 -26.57 5.17
CA THR A 67 -20.83 -27.33 6.39
C THR A 67 -19.89 -26.93 7.51
N ALA A 68 -20.43 -26.35 8.57
CA ALA A 68 -19.67 -25.85 9.72
C ALA A 68 -20.25 -26.34 11.05
N ARG A 69 -19.38 -26.57 12.03
CA ARG A 69 -19.73 -26.98 13.39
C ARG A 69 -19.07 -26.05 14.40
N CYS A 70 -19.87 -25.55 15.35
CA CYS A 70 -19.33 -24.87 16.52
C CYS A 70 -18.77 -25.94 17.46
N VAL A 71 -17.48 -25.85 17.75
CA VAL A 71 -16.75 -26.84 18.56
C VAL A 71 -15.93 -26.13 19.63
N SER A 72 -15.73 -26.81 20.76
CA SER A 72 -14.66 -26.48 21.67
C SER A 72 -13.50 -27.44 21.40
N MET A 73 -12.34 -26.91 21.04
CA MET A 73 -11.16 -27.72 20.74
C MET A 73 -9.92 -27.10 21.35
N ASP A 74 -8.99 -27.95 21.75
CA ASP A 74 -7.69 -27.53 22.25
C ASP A 74 -6.67 -27.37 21.10
N VAL A 75 -5.53 -26.80 21.43
CA VAL A 75 -4.42 -26.56 20.50
C VAL A 75 -3.86 -27.88 19.94
N ALA A 76 -3.91 -28.95 20.73
CA ALA A 76 -3.50 -30.29 20.31
C ALA A 76 -4.44 -30.89 19.24
N THR A 77 -5.74 -30.63 19.32
CA THR A 77 -6.72 -30.98 18.29
C THR A 77 -6.54 -30.09 17.07
N LEU A 78 -6.38 -28.78 17.25
CA LEU A 78 -6.13 -27.82 16.17
C LEU A 78 -4.89 -28.20 15.33
N ARG A 79 -3.87 -28.78 15.98
CA ARG A 79 -2.66 -29.32 15.33
C ARG A 79 -2.96 -30.44 14.32
N ARG A 80 -3.99 -31.26 14.59
CA ARG A 80 -4.39 -32.39 13.75
C ARG A 80 -5.36 -31.98 12.64
N THR A 81 -5.92 -30.78 12.74
CA THR A 81 -6.90 -30.26 11.79
C THR A 81 -6.23 -29.79 10.49
N SER A 82 -6.68 -30.34 9.35
CA SER A 82 -6.19 -29.97 8.01
C SER A 82 -7.00 -28.88 7.32
N CYS A 83 -8.16 -28.53 7.86
CA CYS A 83 -9.08 -27.55 7.29
C CYS A 83 -8.99 -26.19 8.02
N PRO A 84 -9.28 -25.07 7.34
CA PRO A 84 -9.33 -23.78 8.00
C PRO A 84 -10.41 -23.78 9.10
N SER A 85 -10.13 -23.11 10.22
CA SER A 85 -11.05 -22.98 11.36
C SER A 85 -11.09 -21.52 11.81
N ILE A 86 -12.26 -21.00 12.19
CA ILE A 86 -12.37 -19.65 12.75
C ILE A 86 -12.29 -19.76 14.28
N LEU A 87 -11.33 -19.07 14.88
CA LEU A 87 -11.08 -19.07 16.31
C LEU A 87 -11.68 -17.80 16.95
N HIS A 88 -12.28 -17.96 18.12
CA HIS A 88 -12.72 -16.83 18.96
C HIS A 88 -11.65 -16.50 20.00
N ILE A 89 -10.90 -15.44 19.74
CA ILE A 89 -9.73 -15.04 20.54
C ILE A 89 -10.01 -13.76 21.33
N ILE A 90 -9.16 -13.48 22.30
CA ILE A 90 -9.08 -12.17 22.96
C ILE A 90 -7.87 -11.46 22.36
N ASP A 91 -8.08 -10.30 21.74
CA ASP A 91 -7.01 -9.49 21.15
C ASP A 91 -6.16 -8.82 22.25
N GLU A 92 -5.03 -8.23 21.88
CA GLU A 92 -4.09 -7.53 22.78
C GLU A 92 -4.74 -6.37 23.57
N THR A 93 -5.86 -5.83 23.07
CA THR A 93 -6.65 -4.80 23.76
C THR A 93 -7.52 -5.37 24.88
N GLY A 94 -7.76 -6.68 24.89
CA GLY A 94 -8.68 -7.38 25.79
C GLY A 94 -10.08 -7.60 25.21
N ASP A 95 -10.32 -7.22 23.97
CA ASP A 95 -11.63 -7.34 23.32
C ASP A 95 -11.79 -8.69 22.60
N PRO A 96 -13.01 -9.25 22.55
CA PRO A 96 -13.30 -10.45 21.77
C PRO A 96 -13.12 -10.18 20.27
N HIS A 97 -12.46 -11.10 19.58
CA HIS A 97 -12.15 -11.00 18.16
C HIS A 97 -12.16 -12.36 17.46
N PHE A 98 -12.35 -12.36 16.14
CA PHE A 98 -12.31 -13.58 15.32
C PHE A 98 -11.11 -13.60 14.39
N MET A 99 -10.51 -14.78 14.25
CA MET A 99 -9.34 -15.00 13.39
C MET A 99 -9.45 -16.36 12.69
N VAL A 100 -8.98 -16.45 11.44
CA VAL A 100 -8.95 -17.73 10.71
C VAL A 100 -7.60 -18.42 10.95
N CYS A 101 -7.60 -19.68 11.37
CA CYS A 101 -6.41 -20.54 11.40
C CYS A 101 -6.45 -21.50 10.21
N TYR A 102 -5.41 -21.50 9.37
CA TYR A 102 -5.29 -22.40 8.21
C TYR A 102 -4.50 -23.69 8.51
N GLY A 103 -4.03 -23.85 9.76
CA GLY A 103 -3.34 -25.05 10.23
C GLY A 103 -1.97 -24.76 10.87
N GLY A 104 -1.42 -25.80 11.50
CA GLY A 104 -0.12 -25.78 12.18
C GLY A 104 1.03 -26.34 11.33
N LEU A 105 2.21 -25.76 11.51
CA LEU A 105 3.49 -26.21 10.96
C LEU A 105 4.47 -26.45 12.10
N LYS A 106 5.14 -27.60 12.07
CA LYS A 106 6.21 -27.89 13.02
C LYS A 106 7.50 -27.19 12.55
N LYS A 107 8.07 -26.32 13.39
CA LYS A 107 9.34 -25.64 13.15
C LYS A 107 10.33 -26.03 14.25
N GLY A 108 11.10 -27.09 14.01
CA GLY A 108 12.00 -27.67 15.01
C GLY A 108 11.23 -28.34 16.14
N ARG A 109 11.41 -27.85 17.38
CA ARG A 109 10.71 -28.36 18.58
C ARG A 109 9.36 -27.68 18.85
N SER A 110 9.08 -26.53 18.26
CA SER A 110 7.85 -25.76 18.46
C SER A 110 6.92 -25.83 17.24
N TRP A 111 5.65 -25.53 17.45
CA TRP A 111 4.66 -25.38 16.38
C TRP A 111 4.38 -23.90 16.12
N GLN A 112 4.14 -23.59 14.86
CA GLN A 112 3.69 -22.28 14.41
C GLN A 112 2.39 -22.44 13.62
N TYR A 113 1.42 -21.58 13.88
CA TYR A 113 0.13 -21.64 13.22
C TYR A 113 0.02 -20.51 12.19
N PHE A 114 -0.43 -20.84 10.98
CA PHE A 114 -0.69 -19.81 9.97
C PHE A 114 -2.09 -19.27 10.19
N VAL A 115 -2.17 -18.02 10.61
CA VAL A 115 -3.42 -17.37 10.99
C VAL A 115 -3.65 -16.11 10.17
N ALA A 116 -4.91 -15.80 9.88
CA ALA A 116 -5.34 -14.58 9.22
C ALA A 116 -6.31 -13.82 10.11
N ASP A 117 -5.81 -12.71 10.62
CA ASP A 117 -6.58 -11.76 11.40
C ASP A 117 -7.12 -10.67 10.46
N PRO A 118 -8.45 -10.48 10.35
CA PRO A 118 -9.06 -9.51 9.46
C PRO A 118 -8.82 -8.05 9.85
N ALA A 119 -8.50 -7.77 11.12
CA ALA A 119 -8.02 -6.45 11.57
C ALA A 119 -6.54 -6.29 11.27
N ARG A 120 -5.80 -7.41 11.29
CA ARG A 120 -4.37 -7.46 11.00
C ARG A 120 -4.03 -7.99 9.62
N LYS A 121 -3.24 -9.06 9.56
CA LYS A 121 -2.83 -9.74 8.33
C LYS A 121 -2.72 -11.23 8.56
N MET A 122 -2.48 -11.93 7.47
CA MET A 122 -1.95 -13.28 7.53
C MET A 122 -0.53 -13.30 8.10
N HIS A 123 -0.32 -13.98 9.22
CA HIS A 123 0.98 -14.11 9.88
C HIS A 123 1.11 -15.49 10.55
N PHE A 124 2.32 -15.79 11.01
CA PHE A 124 2.56 -16.97 11.84
C PHE A 124 2.55 -16.56 13.30
N ILE A 125 1.78 -17.30 14.11
CA ILE A 125 1.75 -17.16 15.57
C ILE A 125 2.37 -18.40 16.22
N SER A 126 3.09 -18.21 17.32
CA SER A 126 3.63 -19.33 18.10
C SER A 126 2.50 -20.08 18.82
N GLU A 127 2.75 -21.34 19.19
CA GLU A 127 1.77 -22.10 19.97
C GLU A 127 1.46 -21.44 21.32
N ASP A 128 2.47 -20.89 21.98
CA ASP A 128 2.35 -20.24 23.29
C ASP A 128 1.48 -18.97 23.18
N ASP A 129 1.76 -18.12 22.19
CA ASP A 129 1.00 -16.89 21.95
C ASP A 129 -0.45 -17.20 21.55
N LEU A 130 -0.66 -18.24 20.72
CA LEU A 130 -1.99 -18.67 20.33
C LEU A 130 -2.79 -19.18 21.53
N THR A 131 -2.15 -19.96 22.42
CA THR A 131 -2.78 -20.48 23.64
C THR A 131 -3.16 -19.35 24.59
N ALA A 132 -2.31 -18.32 24.69
CA ALA A 132 -2.59 -17.13 25.50
C ALA A 132 -3.77 -16.30 24.98
N ALA A 133 -3.89 -16.16 23.64
CA ALA A 133 -4.95 -15.42 22.98
C ALA A 133 -6.28 -16.21 22.91
N TRP A 134 -6.23 -17.53 22.73
CA TRP A 134 -7.40 -18.38 22.53
C TRP A 134 -7.96 -18.98 23.82
N LYS A 135 -8.27 -18.14 24.81
CA LYS A 135 -8.74 -18.59 26.13
C LYS A 135 -10.09 -19.32 26.10
N SER A 136 -10.93 -19.03 25.10
CA SER A 136 -12.27 -19.58 25.02
C SER A 136 -12.31 -21.03 24.50
N ASN A 137 -11.24 -21.51 23.85
CA ASN A 137 -11.18 -22.77 23.09
C ASN A 137 -12.34 -22.94 22.08
N ALA A 138 -13.11 -21.89 21.80
CA ALA A 138 -14.26 -21.94 20.91
C ALA A 138 -13.79 -21.69 19.48
N ALA A 139 -14.24 -22.56 18.57
CA ALA A 139 -13.94 -22.46 17.15
C ALA A 139 -15.14 -22.84 16.29
N LEU A 140 -15.18 -22.30 15.08
CA LEU A 140 -16.01 -22.79 13.99
C LEU A 140 -15.14 -23.66 13.09
N TYR A 141 -15.38 -24.97 13.17
CA TYR A 141 -14.72 -25.97 12.36
C TYR A 141 -15.52 -26.21 11.07
N PHE A 142 -14.84 -26.37 9.95
CA PHE A 142 -15.48 -26.64 8.66
C PHE A 142 -15.13 -28.02 8.14
N GLU A 143 -16.15 -28.73 7.64
CA GLU A 143 -16.01 -30.09 7.11
C GLU A 143 -15.73 -30.05 5.61
N ASP A 144 -14.84 -30.94 5.13
CA ASP A 144 -14.54 -31.18 3.72
C ASP A 144 -14.16 -29.94 2.86
N ILE A 145 -13.61 -28.89 3.48
CA ILE A 145 -13.04 -27.78 2.74
C ILE A 145 -11.67 -28.16 2.18
N LEU A 146 -11.66 -28.66 0.95
CA LEU A 146 -10.44 -28.77 0.16
C LEU A 146 -10.14 -27.42 -0.49
N PHE A 147 -8.87 -27.00 -0.39
CA PHE A 147 -8.38 -25.84 -1.13
C PHE A 147 -8.60 -26.02 -2.64
N LYS A 148 -9.62 -25.35 -3.17
CA LYS A 148 -9.84 -25.16 -4.60
C LYS A 148 -9.34 -23.75 -4.89
N GLY A 149 -8.04 -23.62 -5.13
CA GLY A 149 -7.47 -22.33 -5.49
C GLY A 149 -8.27 -21.71 -6.63
N LEU A 150 -8.84 -20.53 -6.43
CA LEU A 150 -9.42 -19.79 -7.53
C LEU A 150 -8.32 -19.49 -8.56
N PRO A 151 -8.62 -19.50 -9.86
CA PRO A 151 -7.71 -18.93 -10.84
C PRO A 151 -7.45 -17.47 -10.46
N CYS A 152 -6.22 -17.18 -10.06
CA CYS A 152 -5.74 -15.82 -9.82
C CYS A 152 -6.01 -14.95 -11.05
N ARG A 153 -7.06 -14.12 -11.07
CA ARG A 153 -7.08 -12.91 -11.91
C ARG A 153 -8.29 -12.01 -11.66
N GLU A 154 -8.11 -11.09 -10.72
CA GLU A 154 -8.00 -9.69 -11.14
C GLU A 154 -6.71 -9.18 -10.49
N ARG A 155 -5.76 -8.74 -11.32
CA ARG A 155 -4.57 -8.05 -10.80
C ARG A 155 -5.11 -6.83 -10.06
N ALA A 156 -4.79 -6.66 -8.77
CA ALA A 156 -5.29 -5.55 -7.95
C ALA A 156 -5.06 -4.15 -8.59
N TRP A 157 -4.11 -4.06 -9.52
CA TRP A 157 -3.80 -2.86 -10.30
C TRP A 157 -4.53 -2.73 -11.66
N MET A 158 -5.15 -3.79 -12.18
CA MET A 158 -5.89 -3.73 -13.44
C MET A 158 -7.08 -2.77 -13.37
N PRO A 159 -7.89 -2.72 -12.29
CA PRO A 159 -8.96 -1.73 -12.14
C PRO A 159 -8.42 -0.29 -12.13
N LEU A 160 -7.23 -0.06 -11.55
CA LEU A 160 -6.54 1.24 -11.55
C LEU A 160 -6.12 1.70 -12.96
N LEU A 161 -5.80 0.77 -13.86
CA LEU A 161 -5.42 1.05 -15.26
C LEU A 161 -6.60 0.99 -16.25
N THR A 162 -7.71 0.35 -15.86
CA THR A 162 -8.90 0.18 -16.70
C THR A 162 -9.91 1.30 -16.46
N ILE A 163 -9.41 2.50 -16.15
CA ILE A 163 -10.22 3.71 -16.05
C ILE A 163 -10.55 4.15 -17.49
N ARG A 164 -11.60 3.55 -18.04
CA ARG A 164 -12.06 3.64 -19.44
C ARG A 164 -12.41 5.07 -19.90
N SER A 165 -12.50 6.01 -18.97
CA SER A 165 -12.98 7.38 -19.20
C SER A 165 -11.89 8.39 -19.57
N PHE A 166 -10.61 8.03 -19.58
CA PHE A 166 -9.55 9.01 -19.82
C PHE A 166 -9.04 9.04 -21.27
N PRO A 167 -8.82 10.25 -21.84
CA PRO A 167 -8.14 10.39 -23.11
C PRO A 167 -6.70 9.87 -22.98
N LYS A 168 -6.34 8.89 -23.84
CA LYS A 168 -5.01 8.27 -23.87
C LYS A 168 -3.88 9.32 -23.93
N GLY A 169 -4.13 10.50 -24.50
CA GLY A 169 -3.18 11.61 -24.57
C GLY A 169 -2.71 12.18 -23.22
N LEU A 170 -3.54 12.15 -22.16
CA LEU A 170 -3.14 12.67 -20.84
C LEU A 170 -2.10 11.77 -20.14
N TRP A 171 -2.11 10.46 -20.44
CA TRP A 171 -1.11 9.54 -19.91
C TRP A 171 0.28 9.79 -20.50
N PHE A 172 0.35 10.26 -21.75
CA PHE A 172 1.62 10.60 -22.41
C PHE A 172 2.10 12.02 -22.11
N SER A 173 1.21 12.95 -21.77
CA SER A 173 1.60 14.34 -21.52
C SER A 173 2.43 14.50 -20.24
N ILE A 174 2.13 13.74 -19.17
CA ILE A 174 2.87 13.81 -17.91
C ILE A 174 4.36 13.40 -18.06
N PRO A 175 4.70 12.22 -18.62
CA PRO A 175 6.10 11.86 -18.81
C PRO A 175 6.79 12.80 -19.79
N PHE A 176 6.10 13.26 -20.84
CA PHE A 176 6.65 14.25 -21.78
C PHE A 176 7.03 15.57 -21.09
N LEU A 177 6.11 16.14 -20.29
CA LEU A 177 6.39 17.35 -19.51
C LEU A 177 7.55 17.14 -18.53
N ASN A 178 7.67 15.95 -17.93
CA ASN A 178 8.78 15.62 -17.04
C ASN A 178 10.12 15.60 -17.79
N VAL A 179 10.16 15.00 -18.98
CA VAL A 179 11.35 15.02 -19.83
C VAL A 179 11.74 16.45 -20.20
N CYS A 180 10.79 17.31 -20.57
CA CYS A 180 11.06 18.72 -20.84
C CYS A 180 11.64 19.46 -19.61
N ILE A 181 11.09 19.22 -18.42
CA ILE A 181 11.60 19.81 -17.16
C ILE A 181 13.04 19.36 -16.90
N THR A 182 13.33 18.08 -17.12
CA THR A 182 14.68 17.53 -16.95
C THR A 182 15.65 18.09 -17.97
N LEU A 183 15.27 18.16 -19.25
CA LEU A 183 16.09 18.76 -20.31
C LEU A 183 16.44 20.22 -20.01
N LEU A 184 15.47 21.02 -19.54
CA LEU A 184 15.73 22.39 -19.08
C LEU A 184 16.60 22.41 -17.82
N GLY A 185 16.48 21.42 -16.94
CA GLY A 185 17.37 21.25 -15.79
C GLY A 185 18.82 20.98 -16.20
N ILE A 186 19.04 20.09 -17.17
CA ILE A 186 20.36 19.79 -17.74
C ILE A 186 20.91 21.03 -18.44
N ALA A 187 20.09 21.73 -19.24
CA ALA A 187 20.48 22.98 -19.88
C ALA A 187 20.88 24.05 -18.85
N LEU A 188 20.15 24.18 -17.75
CA LEU A 188 20.48 25.08 -16.64
C LEU A 188 21.85 24.75 -16.04
N SER A 189 22.09 23.48 -15.71
CA SER A 189 23.39 23.02 -15.17
C SER A 189 24.54 23.25 -16.15
N TRP A 190 24.32 22.99 -17.43
CA TRP A 190 25.32 23.18 -18.48
C TRP A 190 25.66 24.66 -18.71
N VAL A 191 24.65 25.53 -18.79
CA VAL A 191 24.84 26.99 -18.90
C VAL A 191 25.57 27.54 -17.68
N LEU A 192 25.28 27.03 -16.47
CA LEU A 192 25.97 27.44 -15.25
C LEU A 192 27.46 27.06 -15.30
N GLN A 193 27.78 25.82 -15.68
CA GLN A 193 29.17 25.36 -15.80
C GLN A 193 29.95 26.20 -16.81
N ARG A 194 29.42 26.34 -18.03
CA ARG A 194 30.06 27.11 -19.10
C ARG A 194 30.17 28.59 -18.76
N GLY A 195 29.13 29.16 -18.15
CA GLY A 195 29.09 30.55 -17.75
C GLY A 195 30.14 30.89 -16.68
N ILE A 196 30.43 29.97 -15.75
CA ILE A 196 31.49 30.15 -14.76
C ILE A 196 32.87 30.09 -15.44
N GLU A 197 33.11 29.11 -16.31
CA GLU A 197 34.36 28.98 -17.07
C GLU A 197 34.69 30.27 -17.84
N ASP A 198 33.76 30.72 -18.69
CA ASP A 198 33.96 31.88 -19.55
C ASP A 198 34.06 33.19 -18.76
N SER A 199 33.30 33.32 -17.65
CA SER A 199 33.33 34.50 -16.77
C SER A 199 34.67 34.65 -16.04
N LEU A 200 35.25 33.53 -15.59
CA LEU A 200 36.54 33.55 -14.86
C LEU A 200 37.69 33.95 -15.79
N THR A 201 37.68 33.50 -17.05
CA THR A 201 38.70 33.86 -18.04
C THR A 201 38.49 35.24 -18.70
N GLY A 202 37.25 35.72 -18.81
CA GLY A 202 36.91 36.84 -19.68
C GLY A 202 36.90 38.26 -19.08
N LYS A 203 36.89 38.43 -17.75
CA LYS A 203 36.78 39.74 -17.03
C LYS A 203 35.74 40.75 -17.62
N LYS A 204 34.69 40.30 -18.30
CA LYS A 204 33.63 41.17 -18.87
C LYS A 204 32.35 41.06 -18.06
N GLN A 205 31.99 42.13 -17.34
CA GLN A 205 30.77 42.20 -16.53
C GLN A 205 29.48 41.95 -17.34
N SER A 206 29.46 42.33 -18.62
CA SER A 206 28.31 42.13 -19.51
C SER A 206 27.99 40.66 -19.78
N LEU A 207 29.01 39.77 -19.83
CA LEU A 207 28.80 38.33 -20.02
C LEU A 207 28.14 37.69 -18.79
N VAL A 208 28.55 38.12 -17.59
CA VAL A 208 27.97 37.62 -16.33
C VAL A 208 26.48 37.96 -16.26
N ILE A 209 26.12 39.20 -16.55
CA ILE A 209 24.71 39.64 -16.55
C ILE A 209 23.90 38.85 -17.59
N ALA A 210 24.45 38.61 -18.78
CA ALA A 210 23.78 37.82 -19.82
C ALA A 210 23.53 36.36 -19.40
N VAL A 211 24.53 35.70 -18.78
CA VAL A 211 24.39 34.34 -18.25
C VAL A 211 23.34 34.29 -17.14
N LEU A 212 23.37 35.24 -16.20
CA LEU A 212 22.38 35.32 -15.12
C LEU A 212 20.96 35.49 -15.66
N LEU A 213 20.78 36.35 -16.67
CA LEU A 213 19.49 36.58 -17.30
C LEU A 213 19.01 35.32 -18.05
N LEU A 214 19.90 34.60 -18.74
CA LEU A 214 19.57 33.32 -19.38
C LEU A 214 19.18 32.25 -18.35
N LEU A 215 19.91 32.12 -17.24
CA LEU A 215 19.58 31.19 -16.15
C LEU A 215 18.20 31.51 -15.53
N LEU A 216 17.89 32.80 -15.36
CA LEU A 216 16.59 33.27 -14.89
C LEU A 216 15.48 32.83 -15.86
N ILE A 217 15.66 33.08 -17.16
CA ILE A 217 14.70 32.67 -18.20
C ILE A 217 14.48 31.15 -18.17
N ILE A 218 15.55 30.35 -18.19
CA ILE A 218 15.46 28.88 -18.15
C ILE A 218 14.70 28.42 -16.90
N THR A 219 14.99 29.01 -15.74
CA THR A 219 14.34 28.66 -14.47
C THR A 219 12.85 29.01 -14.47
N ILE A 220 12.47 30.16 -15.04
CA ILE A 220 11.06 30.55 -15.19
C ILE A 220 10.33 29.57 -16.11
N PHE A 221 10.88 29.26 -17.28
CA PHE A 221 10.28 28.30 -18.21
C PHE A 221 10.15 26.90 -17.59
N LYS A 222 11.20 26.42 -16.92
CA LYS A 222 11.18 25.15 -16.19
C LYS A 222 10.06 25.13 -15.14
N SER A 223 9.92 26.21 -14.37
CA SER A 223 8.87 26.35 -13.35
C SER A 223 7.47 26.42 -13.95
N MET A 224 7.30 27.08 -15.09
CA MET A 224 6.03 27.15 -15.82
C MET A 224 5.60 25.76 -16.33
N ILE A 225 6.52 24.98 -16.88
CA ILE A 225 6.22 23.60 -17.32
C ILE A 225 5.90 22.71 -16.11
N ALA A 226 6.62 22.87 -14.99
CA ALA A 226 6.32 22.16 -13.75
C ALA A 226 4.91 22.50 -13.21
N TYR A 227 4.50 23.77 -13.31
CA TYR A 227 3.15 24.19 -12.96
C TYR A 227 2.08 23.59 -13.89
N ILE A 228 2.33 23.54 -15.20
CA ILE A 228 1.44 22.87 -16.17
C ILE A 228 1.31 21.38 -15.84
N LYS A 229 2.42 20.69 -15.56
CA LYS A 229 2.43 19.29 -15.11
C LYS A 229 1.55 19.10 -13.88
N GLN A 230 1.67 19.98 -12.88
CA GLN A 230 0.87 19.90 -11.65
C GLN A 230 -0.62 20.13 -11.92
N ARG A 231 -0.98 21.07 -12.80
CA ARG A 231 -2.37 21.30 -13.21
C ARG A 231 -2.97 20.08 -13.92
N VAL A 232 -2.20 19.42 -14.79
CA VAL A 232 -2.62 18.16 -15.44
C VAL A 232 -2.85 17.06 -14.39
N LEU A 233 -1.96 16.93 -13.42
CA LEU A 233 -2.08 15.93 -12.35
C LEU A 233 -3.30 16.16 -11.45
N ILE A 234 -3.61 17.42 -11.12
CA ILE A 234 -4.81 17.77 -10.35
C ILE A 234 -6.08 17.41 -11.13
N LYS A 235 -6.13 17.74 -12.43
CA LYS A 235 -7.25 17.35 -13.29
C LYS A 235 -7.43 15.83 -13.36
N LEU A 236 -6.32 15.08 -13.46
CA LEU A 236 -6.33 13.62 -13.41
C LEU A 236 -6.93 13.12 -12.08
N ASN A 237 -6.45 13.64 -10.95
CA ASN A 237 -6.92 13.24 -9.63
C ASN A 237 -8.43 13.52 -9.45
N ASN A 238 -8.88 14.73 -9.81
CA ASN A 238 -10.28 15.12 -9.70
C ASN A 238 -11.21 14.25 -10.55
N ALA A 239 -10.84 13.94 -11.79
CA ALA A 239 -11.68 13.11 -12.65
C ALA A 239 -11.71 11.63 -12.22
N VAL A 240 -10.61 11.12 -11.63
CA VAL A 240 -10.62 9.80 -10.96
C VAL A 240 -11.58 9.85 -9.75
N ASN A 241 -11.49 10.89 -8.92
CA ASN A 241 -12.38 11.07 -7.77
C ASN A 241 -13.85 11.07 -8.19
N GLU A 242 -14.20 11.91 -9.17
CA GLU A 242 -15.56 12.05 -9.68
C GLU A 242 -16.09 10.71 -10.19
N GLN A 243 -15.31 9.97 -11.00
CA GLN A 243 -15.76 8.68 -11.52
C GLN A 243 -16.05 7.65 -10.41
N TYR A 244 -15.14 7.47 -9.45
CA TYR A 244 -15.33 6.51 -8.37
C TYR A 244 -16.44 6.95 -7.41
N LEU A 245 -16.50 8.23 -7.07
CA LEU A 245 -17.52 8.80 -6.21
C LEU A 245 -18.91 8.69 -6.85
N THR A 246 -19.08 9.08 -8.12
CA THR A 246 -20.36 8.96 -8.82
C THR A 246 -20.78 7.51 -8.98
N SER A 247 -19.85 6.59 -9.27
CA SER A 247 -20.16 5.15 -9.35
C SER A 247 -20.64 4.60 -8.01
N TYR A 248 -20.00 5.01 -6.91
CA TYR A 248 -20.38 4.64 -5.56
C TYR A 248 -21.73 5.23 -5.13
N ILE A 249 -21.92 6.54 -5.31
CA ILE A 249 -23.18 7.24 -5.01
C ILE A 249 -24.32 6.67 -5.84
N ARG A 250 -24.12 6.43 -7.14
CA ARG A 250 -25.13 5.80 -8.00
C ARG A 250 -25.53 4.44 -7.45
N LYS A 251 -24.58 3.62 -6.98
CA LYS A 251 -24.88 2.32 -6.38
C LYS A 251 -25.73 2.47 -5.12
N ILE A 252 -25.44 3.43 -4.24
CA ILE A 252 -26.25 3.67 -3.03
C ILE A 252 -27.64 4.19 -3.39
N VAL A 253 -27.73 5.18 -4.28
CA VAL A 253 -28.97 5.89 -4.59
C VAL A 253 -29.92 5.04 -5.45
N TYR A 254 -29.39 4.29 -6.43
CA TYR A 254 -30.22 3.45 -7.30
C TYR A 254 -30.54 2.08 -6.71
N LYS A 255 -29.79 1.58 -5.72
CA LYS A 255 -30.13 0.34 -5.02
C LYS A 255 -31.19 0.65 -3.95
N GLN A 256 -32.41 0.86 -4.45
CA GLN A 256 -33.60 1.32 -3.71
C GLN A 256 -34.12 0.28 -2.68
N ASP A 257 -33.57 -0.93 -2.68
CA ASP A 257 -33.85 -2.02 -1.72
C ASP A 257 -32.79 -2.17 -0.60
N LEU A 258 -31.90 -1.19 -0.39
CA LEU A 258 -31.10 -1.16 0.83
C LEU A 258 -32.05 -0.81 1.99
N PRO A 259 -32.32 -1.74 2.94
CA PRO A 259 -33.13 -1.41 4.10
C PRO A 259 -32.50 -0.18 4.78
N GLN A 260 -33.32 0.79 5.17
CA GLN A 260 -32.91 2.11 5.73
C GLN A 260 -31.92 2.03 6.91
N ALA A 261 -31.66 0.84 7.45
CA ALA A 261 -30.68 0.53 8.49
C ALA A 261 -29.27 0.10 7.98
N GLY A 262 -29.03 0.02 6.67
CA GLY A 262 -27.79 -0.52 6.08
C GLY A 262 -26.69 0.52 5.79
N VAL A 263 -27.02 1.81 5.67
CA VAL A 263 -26.03 2.87 5.46
C VAL A 263 -25.62 3.43 6.81
N ASN A 264 -24.70 2.74 7.49
CA ASN A 264 -24.07 3.29 8.69
C ASN A 264 -23.07 4.39 8.28
N ASN A 265 -23.08 5.53 8.98
CA ASN A 265 -22.13 6.63 8.75
C ASN A 265 -20.66 6.16 8.76
N ARG A 266 -20.37 5.10 9.52
CA ARG A 266 -19.03 4.47 9.58
C ARG A 266 -18.62 3.84 8.25
N THR A 267 -19.50 3.05 7.63
CA THR A 267 -19.26 2.37 6.34
C THR A 267 -19.06 3.38 5.22
N LEU A 268 -19.84 4.46 5.21
CA LEU A 268 -19.68 5.57 4.26
C LEU A 268 -18.29 6.22 4.37
N LYS A 269 -17.85 6.53 5.60
CA LYS A 269 -16.54 7.15 5.86
C LYS A 269 -15.37 6.28 5.38
N ILE A 270 -15.45 4.96 5.61
CA ILE A 270 -14.43 4.01 5.16
C ILE A 270 -14.35 4.00 3.62
N HIS A 271 -15.49 3.90 2.93
CA HIS A 271 -15.51 3.90 1.47
C HIS A 271 -14.98 5.20 0.85
N LEU A 272 -15.31 6.37 1.43
CA LEU A 272 -14.74 7.64 1.00
C LEU A 272 -13.22 7.69 1.21
N THR A 273 -12.73 7.14 2.32
CA THR A 273 -11.30 7.04 2.61
C THR A 273 -10.59 6.12 1.62
N ASP A 274 -11.20 5.00 1.24
CA ASP A 274 -10.65 4.08 0.26
C ASP A 274 -10.62 4.68 -1.15
N ILE A 275 -11.65 5.45 -1.52
CA ILE A 275 -11.67 6.24 -2.76
C ILE A 275 -10.50 7.24 -2.80
N GLN A 276 -10.17 7.89 -1.67
CA GLN A 276 -9.02 8.78 -1.57
C GLN A 276 -7.68 8.04 -1.68
N LYS A 277 -7.54 6.84 -1.09
CA LYS A 277 -6.34 5.99 -1.26
C LYS A 277 -6.14 5.59 -2.71
N ILE A 278 -7.21 5.20 -3.40
CA ILE A 278 -7.21 4.85 -4.83
C ILE A 278 -6.73 6.04 -5.66
N GLN A 279 -7.23 7.25 -5.41
CA GLN A 279 -6.78 8.47 -6.09
C GLN A 279 -5.30 8.75 -5.87
N ASN A 280 -4.82 8.65 -4.64
CA ASN A 280 -3.43 8.86 -4.29
C ASN A 280 -2.53 7.84 -4.99
N ALA A 281 -2.97 6.58 -5.12
CA ALA A 281 -2.26 5.55 -5.87
C ALA A 281 -2.22 5.84 -7.38
N VAL A 282 -3.32 6.25 -8.00
CA VAL A 282 -3.33 6.63 -9.43
C VAL A 282 -2.43 7.83 -9.68
N SER A 283 -2.52 8.85 -8.83
CA SER A 283 -1.67 10.04 -8.91
C SER A 283 -0.19 9.67 -8.72
N GLY A 284 0.13 8.84 -7.72
CA GLY A 284 1.49 8.35 -7.47
C GLY A 284 2.05 7.53 -8.63
N PHE A 285 1.23 6.67 -9.24
CA PHE A 285 1.61 5.91 -10.42
C PHE A 285 1.86 6.81 -11.63
N ALA A 286 0.95 7.73 -11.94
CA ALA A 286 1.09 8.63 -13.09
C ALA A 286 2.24 9.63 -12.91
N SER A 287 2.36 10.24 -11.73
CA SER A 287 3.34 11.30 -11.47
C SER A 287 4.74 10.77 -11.18
N VAL A 288 4.87 9.63 -10.50
CA VAL A 288 6.19 9.12 -10.08
C VAL A 288 6.61 7.94 -10.95
N MET A 289 5.84 6.85 -11.01
CA MET A 289 6.26 5.64 -11.75
C MET A 289 6.48 5.91 -13.23
N LEU A 290 5.52 6.53 -13.91
CA LEU A 290 5.66 6.79 -15.34
C LEU A 290 6.70 7.87 -15.62
N SER A 291 6.63 9.00 -14.90
CA SER A 291 7.46 10.16 -15.24
C SER A 291 8.92 10.01 -14.80
N GLU A 292 9.17 9.50 -13.59
CA GLU A 292 10.52 9.26 -13.08
C GLU A 292 11.09 7.93 -13.60
N GLY A 293 10.23 6.94 -13.87
CA GLY A 293 10.60 5.65 -14.47
C GLY A 293 11.11 5.76 -15.91
N VAL A 294 10.51 6.61 -16.74
CA VAL A 294 11.04 6.88 -18.09
C VAL A 294 12.38 7.61 -18.00
N LEU A 295 12.49 8.55 -17.06
CA LEU A 295 13.69 9.34 -16.88
C LEU A 295 14.88 8.52 -16.39
N ILE A 296 14.69 7.64 -15.41
CA ILE A 296 15.75 6.75 -14.92
C ILE A 296 16.24 5.80 -16.02
N LEU A 297 15.34 5.30 -16.88
CA LEU A 297 15.72 4.45 -18.02
C LEU A 297 16.55 5.23 -19.05
N LEU A 298 16.18 6.47 -19.34
CA LEU A 298 16.94 7.34 -20.25
C LEU A 298 18.34 7.62 -19.70
N VAL A 299 18.44 8.01 -18.43
CA VAL A 299 19.74 8.29 -17.78
C VAL A 299 20.59 7.02 -17.70
N LEU A 300 20.00 5.88 -17.33
CA LEU A 300 20.70 4.60 -17.28
C LEU A 300 21.21 4.19 -18.68
N SER A 301 20.41 4.38 -19.73
CA SER A 301 20.84 4.15 -21.12
C SER A 301 22.03 5.03 -21.50
N GLY A 302 22.01 6.31 -21.09
CA GLY A 302 23.12 7.23 -21.32
C GLY A 302 24.40 6.78 -20.61
N VAL A 303 24.30 6.33 -19.35
CA VAL A 303 25.43 5.81 -18.57
C VAL A 303 25.99 4.52 -19.17
N ILE A 304 25.13 3.59 -19.59
CA ILE A 304 25.57 2.33 -20.24
C ILE A 304 26.29 2.62 -21.57
N TYR A 305 25.82 3.60 -22.33
CA TYR A 305 26.44 3.99 -23.60
C TYR A 305 27.82 4.63 -23.40
N THR A 306 28.00 5.45 -22.36
CA THR A 306 29.30 6.09 -22.09
C THR A 306 30.28 5.14 -21.42
N GLU A 307 29.85 4.40 -20.40
CA GLU A 307 30.71 3.46 -19.67
C GLU A 307 29.91 2.25 -19.15
N PRO A 308 30.09 1.06 -19.74
CA PRO A 308 29.23 -0.08 -19.47
C PRO A 308 29.37 -0.64 -18.04
N VAL A 309 30.53 -0.51 -17.39
CA VAL A 309 30.75 -1.05 -16.04
C VAL A 309 29.93 -0.28 -15.00
N ALA A 310 29.97 1.05 -15.03
CA ALA A 310 29.17 1.97 -14.23
C ALA A 310 27.68 1.81 -14.55
N GLY A 311 27.35 1.58 -15.83
CA GLY A 311 25.99 1.22 -16.25
C GLY A 311 25.47 -0.04 -15.56
N LEU A 312 26.27 -1.11 -15.53
CA LEU A 312 25.92 -2.36 -14.86
C LEU A 312 25.81 -2.21 -13.35
N ILE A 313 26.70 -1.43 -12.71
CA ILE A 313 26.63 -1.14 -11.27
C ILE A 313 25.31 -0.43 -10.93
N ASN A 314 24.97 0.63 -11.68
CA ASN A 314 23.71 1.36 -11.48
C ASN A 314 22.47 0.50 -11.79
N ALA A 315 22.52 -0.35 -12.82
CA ALA A 315 21.44 -1.28 -13.13
C ALA A 315 21.24 -2.33 -12.02
N GLY A 316 22.34 -2.88 -11.48
CA GLY A 316 22.31 -3.79 -10.34
C GLY A 316 21.72 -3.14 -9.10
N TYR A 317 22.13 -1.91 -8.79
CA TYR A 317 21.55 -1.11 -7.71
C TYR A 317 20.04 -0.89 -7.91
N LEU A 318 19.61 -0.45 -9.10
CA LEU A 318 18.19 -0.27 -9.44
C LEU A 318 17.38 -1.54 -9.19
N ILE A 319 17.84 -2.68 -9.71
CA ILE A 319 17.13 -3.96 -9.57
C ILE A 319 17.07 -4.38 -8.10
N ALA A 320 18.19 -4.28 -7.36
CA ALA A 320 18.25 -4.62 -5.94
C ALA A 320 17.25 -3.79 -5.12
N MET A 321 17.19 -2.48 -5.35
CA MET A 321 16.28 -1.59 -4.62
C MET A 321 14.81 -1.84 -4.98
N LEU A 322 14.49 -2.13 -6.25
CA LEU A 322 13.13 -2.50 -6.65
C LEU A 322 12.67 -3.81 -5.98
N ILE A 323 13.56 -4.80 -5.83
CA ILE A 323 13.24 -6.06 -5.12
C ILE A 323 12.99 -5.78 -3.63
N VAL A 324 13.83 -4.97 -2.99
CA VAL A 324 13.66 -4.58 -1.58
C VAL A 324 12.32 -3.84 -1.40
N ALA A 325 12.02 -2.89 -2.27
CA ALA A 325 10.78 -2.14 -2.24
C ALA A 325 9.57 -3.07 -2.45
N ALA A 326 9.58 -3.95 -3.44
CA ALA A 326 8.48 -4.87 -3.72
C ALA A 326 8.23 -5.87 -2.57
N LYS A 327 9.28 -6.27 -1.84
CA LYS A 327 9.16 -7.19 -0.69
C LYS A 327 8.63 -6.47 0.57
N ASN A 328 9.05 -5.23 0.79
CA ASN A 328 8.74 -4.49 2.02
C ASN A 328 7.48 -3.61 1.90
N SER A 329 7.11 -3.17 0.69
CA SER A 329 5.98 -2.27 0.49
C SER A 329 4.63 -2.80 1.01
N PRO A 330 4.28 -4.10 0.87
CA PRO A 330 3.01 -4.60 1.42
C PRO A 330 2.99 -4.58 2.95
N GLU A 331 4.17 -4.70 3.57
CA GLU A 331 4.26 -4.62 5.03
C GLU A 331 3.94 -3.20 5.51
N ILE A 332 4.59 -2.21 4.89
CA ILE A 332 4.44 -0.80 5.23
C ILE A 332 3.03 -0.31 4.90
N ALA A 333 2.52 -0.61 3.71
CA ALA A 333 1.18 -0.18 3.26
C ALA A 333 0.09 -0.64 4.24
N TYR A 334 0.16 -1.89 4.68
CA TYR A 334 -0.76 -2.37 5.69
C TYR A 334 -0.59 -1.68 7.04
N GLN A 335 0.64 -1.40 7.48
CA GLN A 335 0.84 -0.78 8.79
C GLN A 335 0.27 0.65 8.81
N THR A 336 0.42 1.38 7.71
CA THR A 336 -0.27 2.65 7.47
C THR A 336 -1.78 2.47 7.48
N ALA A 337 -2.28 1.41 6.84
CA ALA A 337 -3.71 1.14 6.79
C ALA A 337 -4.30 0.78 8.16
N CYS A 338 -3.58 0.04 9.01
CA CYS A 338 -3.92 -0.28 10.40
C CYS A 338 -3.89 0.99 11.27
N LEU A 339 -2.89 1.84 11.09
CA LEU A 339 -2.80 3.14 11.75
C LEU A 339 -4.01 4.03 11.47
N ASN A 340 -4.43 4.10 10.21
CA ASN A 340 -5.63 4.84 9.79
C ASN A 340 -6.91 4.28 10.44
N GLU A 341 -7.00 2.96 10.64
CA GLU A 341 -8.12 2.33 11.33
C GLU A 341 -8.13 2.67 12.82
N MET A 342 -6.98 2.63 13.50
CA MET A 342 -6.88 3.05 14.90
C MET A 342 -7.28 4.52 15.10
N SER A 343 -6.86 5.41 14.19
CA SER A 343 -7.31 6.81 14.19
C SER A 343 -8.83 6.91 14.03
N GLY A 344 -9.39 6.16 13.08
CA GLY A 344 -10.83 6.11 12.86
C GLY A 344 -11.61 5.59 14.06
N ARG A 345 -11.08 4.58 14.78
CA ARG A 345 -11.68 4.07 16.02
C ARG A 345 -11.74 5.14 17.11
N ALA A 346 -10.63 5.86 17.33
CA ALA A 346 -10.57 6.94 18.32
C ALA A 346 -11.60 8.06 18.02
N GLU A 347 -11.74 8.44 16.75
CA GLU A 347 -12.73 9.45 16.32
C GLU A 347 -14.17 8.97 16.47
N ASN A 348 -14.46 7.73 16.09
CA ASN A 348 -15.81 7.16 16.19
C ASN A 348 -16.25 7.02 17.66
N GLN A 349 -15.35 6.56 18.52
CA GLN A 349 -15.61 6.46 19.95
C GLN A 349 -15.98 7.82 20.55
N LEU A 350 -15.21 8.86 20.22
CA LEU A 350 -15.53 10.24 20.62
C LEU A 350 -16.92 10.69 20.11
N SER A 351 -17.25 10.34 18.87
CA SER A 351 -18.56 10.67 18.29
C SER A 351 -19.72 9.99 19.02
N ASP A 352 -19.57 8.72 19.38
CA ASP A 352 -20.60 7.96 20.10
C ASP A 352 -20.75 8.45 21.55
N GLU A 353 -19.66 8.92 22.17
CA GLU A 353 -19.69 9.59 23.48
C GLU A 353 -20.46 10.92 23.43
N LEU A 354 -20.22 11.76 22.42
CA LEU A 354 -20.95 13.02 22.24
C LEU A 354 -22.46 12.79 22.01
N LYS A 355 -22.83 11.65 21.41
CA LYS A 355 -24.23 11.24 21.22
C LYS A 355 -24.86 10.62 22.46
N GLY A 356 -24.09 10.44 23.55
CA GLY A 356 -24.58 9.85 24.79
C GLY A 356 -24.89 8.36 24.70
N LEU A 357 -24.34 7.66 23.70
CA LEU A 357 -24.59 6.21 23.48
C LEU A 357 -23.89 5.32 24.52
N PHE A 358 -22.92 5.86 25.26
CA PHE A 358 -22.31 5.18 26.40
C PHE A 358 -23.14 5.43 27.67
N GLY A 359 -24.07 4.51 27.96
CA GLY A 359 -24.79 4.51 29.24
C GLY A 359 -23.85 4.39 30.44
N LYS A 360 -24.21 5.04 31.57
CA LYS A 360 -23.72 4.93 32.97
C LYS A 360 -22.24 4.56 33.27
N MET A 361 -21.30 4.64 32.33
CA MET A 361 -19.88 4.45 32.63
C MET A 361 -19.35 5.62 33.46
N ASN A 362 -18.58 5.31 34.51
CA ASN A 362 -18.01 6.31 35.41
C ASN A 362 -17.05 7.24 34.63
N PRO A 363 -17.15 8.58 34.74
CA PRO A 363 -16.22 9.55 34.13
C PRO A 363 -14.75 9.15 34.12
N GLU A 364 -14.21 8.66 35.24
CA GLU A 364 -12.79 8.28 35.33
C GLU A 364 -12.45 7.06 34.47
N SER A 365 -13.31 6.04 34.46
CA SER A 365 -13.11 4.86 33.62
C SER A 365 -13.14 5.20 32.13
N ARG A 366 -13.97 6.18 31.73
CA ARG A 366 -14.04 6.69 30.35
C ARG A 366 -12.76 7.43 29.97
N LEU A 367 -12.28 8.32 30.85
CA LEU A 367 -11.04 9.05 30.63
C LEU A 367 -9.84 8.10 30.51
N MET A 368 -9.75 7.09 31.38
CA MET A 368 -8.69 6.07 31.30
C MET A 368 -8.75 5.27 30.00
N HIS A 369 -9.96 4.89 29.56
CA HIS A 369 -10.12 4.16 28.30
C HIS A 369 -9.71 5.00 27.09
N HIS A 370 -10.11 6.28 27.06
CA HIS A 370 -9.71 7.21 26.00
C HIS A 370 -8.20 7.44 25.98
N HIS A 371 -7.60 7.67 27.16
CA HIS A 371 -6.16 7.87 27.28
C HIS A 371 -5.40 6.63 26.80
N ARG A 372 -5.86 5.43 27.15
CA ARG A 372 -5.28 4.17 26.70
C ARG A 372 -5.34 4.01 25.17
N ASN A 373 -6.51 4.23 24.57
CA ASN A 373 -6.70 4.08 23.12
C ASN A 373 -5.88 5.12 22.34
N HIS A 374 -5.88 6.37 22.78
CA HIS A 374 -5.09 7.43 22.17
C HIS A 374 -3.58 7.17 22.30
N HIS A 375 -3.12 6.71 23.47
CA HIS A 375 -1.73 6.35 23.68
C HIS A 375 -1.30 5.15 22.82
N GLN A 376 -2.17 4.15 22.63
CA GLN A 376 -1.93 3.03 21.71
C GLN A 376 -1.83 3.51 20.25
N TYR A 377 -2.70 4.42 19.82
CA TYR A 377 -2.61 5.05 18.51
C TYR A 377 -1.29 5.79 18.34
N LEU A 378 -0.92 6.67 19.28
CA LEU A 378 0.32 7.46 19.20
C LEU A 378 1.59 6.59 19.22
N SER A 379 1.62 5.56 20.06
CA SER A 379 2.76 4.64 20.11
C SER A 379 2.90 3.86 18.80
N SER A 380 1.80 3.39 18.22
CA SER A 380 1.79 2.74 16.91
C SER A 380 2.17 3.70 15.79
N ALA A 381 1.65 4.93 15.80
CA ALA A 381 1.98 5.99 14.85
C ALA A 381 3.48 6.27 14.85
N ARG A 382 4.07 6.39 16.05
CA ARG A 382 5.52 6.56 16.23
C ARG A 382 6.30 5.38 15.67
N GLN A 383 5.88 4.13 15.91
CA GLN A 383 6.54 2.95 15.38
C GLN A 383 6.50 2.89 13.84
N VAL A 384 5.36 3.20 13.23
CA VAL A 384 5.22 3.24 11.76
C VAL A 384 6.08 4.36 11.17
N ALA A 385 6.02 5.57 11.73
CA ALA A 385 6.80 6.71 11.26
C ALA A 385 8.31 6.47 11.37
N THR A 386 8.78 5.93 12.50
CA THR A 386 10.21 5.60 12.70
C THR A 386 10.66 4.50 11.75
N ARG A 387 9.81 3.52 11.44
CA ARG A 387 10.12 2.47 10.45
C ARG A 387 10.23 3.04 9.04
N ILE A 388 9.29 3.89 8.62
CA ILE A 388 9.36 4.57 7.31
C ILE A 388 10.64 5.41 7.22
N SER A 389 10.97 6.16 8.27
CA SER A 389 12.20 6.96 8.35
C SER A 389 13.46 6.09 8.22
N ARG A 390 13.52 4.94 8.90
CA ARG A 390 14.64 3.97 8.76
C ARG A 390 14.78 3.45 7.34
N TYR A 391 13.67 3.19 6.63
CA TYR A 391 13.72 2.78 5.23
C TYR A 391 14.21 3.92 4.32
N ASN A 392 13.76 5.15 4.53
CA ASN A 392 14.26 6.31 3.79
C ASN A 392 15.77 6.49 3.99
N LEU A 393 16.25 6.41 5.23
CA LEU A 393 17.68 6.45 5.53
C LEU A 393 18.44 5.31 4.83
N PHE A 394 17.89 4.09 4.85
CA PHE A 394 18.48 2.96 4.14
C PHE A 394 18.59 3.21 2.62
N TYR A 395 17.56 3.78 1.99
CA TYR A 395 17.59 4.16 0.58
C TYR A 395 18.65 5.24 0.29
N GLU A 396 18.79 6.24 1.16
CA GLU A 396 19.80 7.29 1.02
C GLU A 396 21.23 6.76 1.18
N CYS A 397 21.48 5.94 2.21
CA CYS A 397 22.81 5.36 2.44
C CYS A 397 23.24 4.41 1.32
N THR A 398 22.33 3.56 0.83
CA THR A 398 22.62 2.65 -0.30
C THR A 398 22.82 3.42 -1.60
N GLY A 399 22.06 4.48 -1.83
CA GLY A 399 22.27 5.41 -2.95
C GLY A 399 23.62 6.09 -2.89
N ALA A 400 24.02 6.64 -1.74
CA ALA A 400 25.33 7.26 -1.54
C ALA A 400 26.47 6.25 -1.76
N LEU A 401 26.31 5.01 -1.26
CA LEU A 401 27.28 3.95 -1.47
C LEU A 401 27.43 3.60 -2.96
N ASN A 402 26.32 3.51 -3.71
CA ASN A 402 26.36 3.27 -5.16
C ASN A 402 27.13 4.37 -5.90
N VAL A 403 26.87 5.64 -5.55
CA VAL A 403 27.60 6.79 -6.14
C VAL A 403 29.09 6.71 -5.83
N LEU A 404 29.47 6.37 -4.59
CA LEU A 404 30.86 6.20 -4.20
C LEU A 404 31.55 5.06 -4.97
N ILE A 405 30.87 3.92 -5.14
CA ILE A 405 31.40 2.79 -5.93
C ILE A 405 31.65 3.21 -7.38
N VAL A 406 30.66 3.87 -8.01
CA VAL A 406 30.81 4.38 -9.38
C VAL A 406 31.96 5.38 -9.45
N PHE A 407 32.06 6.31 -8.50
CA PHE A 407 33.15 7.29 -8.42
C PHE A 407 34.52 6.62 -8.31
N SER A 408 34.68 5.61 -7.44
CA SER A 408 35.93 4.86 -7.28
C SER A 408 36.34 4.11 -8.54
N VAL A 409 35.40 3.42 -9.20
CA VAL A 409 35.66 2.73 -10.48
C VAL A 409 36.09 3.73 -11.55
N CYS A 410 35.41 4.87 -11.60
CA CYS A 410 35.71 5.92 -12.57
C CYS A 410 37.09 6.56 -12.33
N ILE A 411 37.47 6.83 -11.08
CA ILE A 411 38.82 7.35 -10.76
C ILE A 411 39.90 6.35 -11.17
N PHE A 412 39.73 5.06 -10.88
CA PHE A 412 40.72 4.06 -11.24
C PHE A 412 40.93 3.95 -12.75
N LYS A 413 39.86 4.09 -13.55
CA LYS A 413 39.96 4.18 -15.01
C LYS A 413 40.59 5.49 -15.50
N MET A 414 40.34 6.59 -14.81
CA MET A 414 40.97 7.88 -15.11
C MET A 414 42.48 7.83 -14.86
N GLU A 415 42.94 7.18 -13.79
CA GLU A 415 44.37 6.99 -13.49
C GLU A 415 45.09 6.19 -14.59
N LYS A 416 44.39 5.22 -15.20
CA LYS A 416 44.87 4.47 -16.37
C LYS A 416 44.84 5.26 -17.69
N MET A 417 44.48 6.54 -17.65
CA MET A 417 44.28 7.40 -18.82
C MET A 417 43.23 6.89 -19.81
N GLU A 418 42.32 6.01 -19.37
CA GLU A 418 41.24 5.47 -20.19
C GLU A 418 40.03 6.43 -20.26
N MET A 419 40.02 7.48 -19.43
CA MET A 419 38.85 8.35 -19.28
C MET A 419 39.20 9.80 -18.94
N SER A 420 38.48 10.75 -19.54
CA SER A 420 38.57 12.19 -19.25
C SER A 420 37.77 12.60 -18.01
N TYR A 421 38.22 13.64 -17.30
CA TYR A 421 37.53 14.24 -16.16
C TYR A 421 36.07 14.64 -16.46
N GLY A 422 35.79 15.13 -17.68
CA GLY A 422 34.42 15.48 -18.06
C GLY A 422 33.46 14.28 -18.04
N ILE A 423 33.93 13.12 -18.50
CA ILE A 423 33.15 11.88 -18.53
C ILE A 423 32.94 11.36 -17.10
N LEU A 424 33.98 11.41 -16.25
CA LEU A 424 33.88 11.10 -14.81
C LEU A 424 32.73 11.89 -14.17
N MET A 425 32.71 13.22 -14.35
CA MET A 425 31.69 14.07 -13.73
C MET A 425 30.28 13.75 -14.22
N ILE A 426 30.11 13.52 -15.52
CA ILE A 426 28.81 13.13 -16.10
C ILE A 426 28.31 11.81 -15.50
N LEU A 427 29.19 10.81 -15.37
CA LEU A 427 28.84 9.49 -14.82
C LEU A 427 28.42 9.59 -13.34
N VAL A 428 29.17 10.36 -12.55
CA VAL A 428 28.90 10.53 -11.11
C VAL A 428 27.61 11.30 -10.85
N ILE A 429 27.39 12.40 -11.59
CA ILE A 429 26.15 13.18 -11.50
C ILE A 429 24.94 12.33 -11.93
N SER A 430 25.09 11.56 -13.01
CA SER A 430 24.03 10.65 -13.49
C SER A 430 23.72 9.56 -12.47
N SER A 431 24.74 8.98 -11.82
CA SER A 431 24.56 8.00 -10.75
C SER A 431 23.86 8.58 -9.52
N TYR A 432 24.22 9.80 -9.11
CA TYR A 432 23.53 10.51 -8.03
C TYR A 432 22.06 10.75 -8.38
N PHE A 433 21.78 11.15 -9.61
CA PHE A 433 20.42 11.36 -10.07
C PHE A 433 19.60 10.06 -10.05
N ILE A 434 20.18 8.95 -10.51
CA ILE A 434 19.58 7.61 -10.41
C ILE A 434 19.25 7.27 -8.94
N ALA A 435 20.17 7.53 -8.00
CA ALA A 435 19.95 7.27 -6.58
C ALA A 435 18.74 8.04 -6.01
N VAL A 436 18.63 9.34 -6.31
CA VAL A 436 17.51 10.18 -5.88
C VAL A 436 16.18 9.73 -6.51
N LEU A 437 16.19 9.38 -7.80
CA LEU A 437 14.97 8.92 -8.48
C LEU A 437 14.47 7.59 -7.93
N ILE A 438 15.38 6.66 -7.60
CA ILE A 438 15.03 5.35 -7.01
C ILE A 438 14.31 5.54 -5.67
N GLN A 439 14.76 6.45 -4.81
CA GLN A 439 14.10 6.72 -3.53
C GLN A 439 12.65 7.20 -3.74
N LYS A 440 12.41 8.12 -4.68
CA LYS A 440 11.05 8.57 -5.04
C LYS A 440 10.18 7.42 -5.53
N ILE A 441 10.72 6.57 -6.42
CA ILE A 441 10.04 5.40 -6.96
C ILE A 441 9.68 4.43 -5.82
N CYS A 442 10.63 4.08 -4.95
CA CYS A 442 10.38 3.17 -3.83
C CYS A 442 9.26 3.68 -2.89
N ASN A 443 9.24 4.99 -2.61
CA ASN A 443 8.19 5.59 -1.78
C ASN A 443 6.82 5.60 -2.48
N ALA A 444 6.77 5.84 -3.79
CA ALA A 444 5.53 5.76 -4.55
C ALA A 444 4.98 4.33 -4.65
N ILE A 445 5.84 3.30 -4.69
CA ILE A 445 5.40 1.90 -4.66
C ILE A 445 4.55 1.61 -3.42
N VAL A 446 4.92 2.14 -2.25
CA VAL A 446 4.14 1.96 -1.00
C VAL A 446 2.73 2.54 -1.14
N VAL A 447 2.61 3.76 -1.65
CA VAL A 447 1.31 4.43 -1.88
C VAL A 447 0.47 3.66 -2.90
N ILE A 448 1.09 3.16 -3.96
CA ILE A 448 0.42 2.37 -4.99
C ILE A 448 -0.08 1.05 -4.41
N THR A 449 0.72 0.38 -3.57
CA THR A 449 0.28 -0.85 -2.91
C THR A 449 -0.90 -0.62 -1.98
N GLU A 450 -0.91 0.49 -1.23
CA GLU A 450 -2.04 0.85 -0.36
C GLU A 450 -3.32 1.09 -1.18
N GLY A 451 -3.25 1.84 -2.27
CA GLY A 451 -4.43 2.06 -3.11
C GLY A 451 -4.85 0.83 -3.92
N ALA A 452 -3.94 -0.07 -4.28
CA ALA A 452 -4.28 -1.36 -4.89
C ALA A 452 -5.03 -2.27 -3.91
N ASP A 453 -4.62 -2.30 -2.64
CA ASP A 453 -5.33 -3.02 -1.59
C ASP A 453 -6.72 -2.41 -1.33
N ALA A 454 -6.83 -1.07 -1.31
CA ALA A 454 -8.11 -0.38 -1.19
C ALA A 454 -9.04 -0.66 -2.39
N SER A 455 -8.51 -0.64 -3.62
CA SER A 455 -9.26 -0.98 -4.83
C SER A 455 -9.80 -2.41 -4.79
N ARG A 456 -8.97 -3.35 -4.33
CA ARG A 456 -9.37 -4.75 -4.15
C ARG A 456 -10.51 -4.88 -3.15
N GLN A 457 -10.42 -4.22 -2.01
CA GLN A 457 -11.50 -4.22 -1.00
C GLN A 457 -12.78 -3.60 -1.54
N PHE A 458 -12.67 -2.46 -2.22
CA PHE A 458 -13.79 -1.81 -2.88
C PHE A 458 -14.46 -2.73 -3.92
N SER A 459 -13.68 -3.46 -4.72
CA SER A 459 -14.21 -4.40 -5.73
C SER A 459 -14.96 -5.58 -5.10
N LEU A 460 -14.51 -6.10 -3.95
CA LEU A 460 -15.20 -7.17 -3.23
C LEU A 460 -16.57 -6.71 -2.73
N ASN A 461 -16.69 -5.45 -2.28
CA ASN A 461 -17.97 -4.89 -1.84
C ASN A 461 -18.84 -4.40 -3.02
N CYS A 462 -18.24 -4.20 -4.20
CA CYS A 462 -18.92 -3.66 -5.38
C CYS A 462 -19.35 -4.70 -6.42
N THR A 463 -18.81 -5.92 -6.41
CA THR A 463 -19.07 -6.94 -7.43
C THR A 463 -20.47 -7.52 -7.33
N GLN A 464 -21.39 -6.91 -8.09
CA GLN A 464 -22.53 -7.58 -8.70
C GLN A 464 -22.35 -7.41 -10.21
N LYS A 465 -22.19 -8.52 -10.93
CA LYS A 465 -22.31 -8.48 -12.39
C LYS A 465 -23.74 -8.07 -12.72
N GLN A 466 -23.85 -7.03 -13.54
CA GLN A 466 -25.02 -6.78 -14.36
C GLN A 466 -25.35 -8.07 -15.12
N HIS A 467 -26.43 -8.72 -14.74
CA HIS A 467 -27.14 -9.68 -15.56
C HIS A 467 -28.60 -9.26 -15.60
#